data_AF-A0A5C6CTR7-F1
#
_entry.id   AF-A0A5C6CTR7-F1
#
_cell.length_a   1.000
_cell.length_b   1.000
_cell.length_c   1.000
_cell.angle_alpha   90.00
_cell.angle_beta   90.00
_cell.angle_gamma   90.00
#
_symmetry.space_group_name_H-M   'P 1'
#
loop_
_entity.id
_entity.type
_entity.pdbx_description
1 polymer ?
#
loop_
_entity_poly.entity_id
_entity_poly.type
_entity_poly.pdbx_seq_one_letter_code
_entity_poly.pdbx_strand_id
1 'polypeptide(L)'
;MNVQIGDWVRTHSKGIWRIERAVPEHYEPRYKLSDQKQLYQGTLFLLKRLLNEKWKPAVETTAAHETMVKPLTKADFKKLQKCLADNDTILTEFDSATRPVDAMLNLGFALPRRSDYALFKREFEAAFSDPLANGATSDSILKVIAKSNFASYLGERPRDATLQFVSKDYEVRRRNLIYRQLKFHKF
;
A
#
# COMPACT_ATOMS: atom_id res chain seq x y z
N MET A 1 -6.75 -18.06 14.92
CA MET A 1 -8.06 -17.76 14.30
C MET A 1 -7.84 -17.91 12.80
N ASN A 2 -8.53 -18.84 12.14
CA ASN A 2 -8.20 -19.20 10.75
C ASN A 2 -9.15 -18.47 9.80
N VAL A 3 -8.68 -17.40 9.18
CA VAL A 3 -9.35 -16.74 8.05
C VAL A 3 -8.62 -17.10 6.76
N GLN A 4 -9.34 -17.24 5.66
CA GLN A 4 -8.80 -17.63 4.37
C GLN A 4 -9.26 -16.70 3.25
N ILE A 5 -8.58 -16.76 2.11
CA ILE A 5 -8.99 -16.05 0.90
C ILE A 5 -10.43 -16.45 0.55
N GLY A 6 -11.26 -15.46 0.22
CA GLY A 6 -12.69 -15.61 -0.04
C GLY A 6 -13.59 -15.39 1.17
N ASP A 7 -13.06 -15.41 2.40
CA ASP A 7 -13.87 -15.21 3.60
C ASP A 7 -14.39 -13.76 3.70
N TRP A 8 -15.60 -13.65 4.24
CA TRP A 8 -16.18 -12.37 4.66
C TRP A 8 -15.74 -12.02 6.09
N VAL A 9 -15.30 -10.77 6.27
CA VAL A 9 -14.63 -10.31 7.49
C VAL A 9 -15.00 -8.87 7.86
N ARG A 10 -14.72 -8.52 9.11
CA ARG A 10 -14.57 -7.14 9.59
C ARG A 10 -13.09 -6.79 9.64
N THR A 11 -12.79 -5.49 9.54
CA THR A 11 -11.45 -4.93 9.77
C THR A 11 -11.56 -3.61 10.54
N HIS A 12 -10.44 -2.90 10.72
CA HIS A 12 -10.38 -1.59 11.37
C HIS A 12 -11.28 -0.55 10.69
N SER A 13 -11.41 -0.61 9.36
CA SER A 13 -12.38 0.19 8.60
C SER A 13 -13.75 -0.46 8.60
N LYS A 14 -14.77 0.32 8.97
CA LYS A 14 -16.14 -0.19 9.11
C LYS A 14 -16.71 -0.68 7.77
N GLY A 15 -17.48 -1.77 7.84
CA GLY A 15 -18.10 -2.41 6.68
C GLY A 15 -17.93 -3.92 6.67
N ILE A 16 -18.40 -4.54 5.59
CA ILE A 16 -18.25 -5.97 5.30
C ILE A 16 -17.25 -6.12 4.16
N TRP A 17 -16.16 -6.82 4.44
CA TRP A 17 -15.02 -6.98 3.53
C TRP A 17 -14.88 -8.44 3.14
N ARG A 18 -14.38 -8.70 1.94
CA ARG A 18 -13.92 -10.02 1.50
C ARG A 18 -12.40 -10.02 1.43
N ILE A 19 -11.77 -11.10 1.88
CA ILE A 19 -10.34 -11.34 1.66
C ILE A 19 -10.15 -11.73 0.20
N GLU A 20 -9.49 -10.89 -0.59
CA GLU A 20 -9.23 -11.19 -2.01
C GLU A 20 -7.91 -11.94 -2.19
N ARG A 21 -6.89 -11.57 -1.40
CA ARG A 21 -5.53 -12.11 -1.55
C ARG A 21 -4.72 -11.93 -0.27
N ALA A 22 -3.78 -12.83 -0.03
CA ALA A 22 -2.69 -12.62 0.92
C ALA A 22 -1.44 -12.10 0.17
N VAL A 23 -0.80 -11.06 0.70
CA VAL A 23 0.48 -10.58 0.18
C VAL A 23 1.54 -11.64 0.51
N PRO A 24 2.38 -12.05 -0.47
CA PRO A 24 3.47 -12.99 -0.20
C PRO A 24 4.39 -12.48 0.91
N GLU A 25 5.05 -13.41 1.59
CA GLU A 25 6.04 -13.08 2.61
C GLU A 25 7.09 -12.12 2.02
N HIS A 26 7.30 -10.99 2.71
CA HIS A 26 8.17 -9.93 2.26
C HIS A 26 8.85 -9.22 3.43
N TYR A 27 9.90 -8.47 3.12
CA TYR A 27 10.56 -7.59 4.05
C TYR A 27 9.87 -6.24 4.12
N GLU A 28 9.90 -5.63 5.31
CA GLU A 28 9.52 -4.24 5.52
C GLU A 28 10.41 -3.31 4.68
N PRO A 29 9.87 -2.20 4.13
CA PRO A 29 10.68 -1.22 3.46
C PRO A 29 11.61 -0.52 4.45
N ARG A 30 12.89 -0.43 4.10
CA ARG A 30 13.86 0.35 4.87
C ARG A 30 13.75 1.84 4.53
N TYR A 31 14.03 2.67 5.52
CA TYR A 31 14.10 4.13 5.37
C TYR A 31 15.55 4.64 5.41
N LYS A 32 16.48 3.84 5.93
CA LYS A 32 17.93 4.06 5.85
C LYS A 32 18.66 2.78 5.47
N LEU A 33 19.79 2.90 4.77
CA LEU A 33 20.61 1.74 4.38
C LEU A 33 21.28 1.05 5.58
N SER A 34 21.43 1.75 6.70
CA SER A 34 21.93 1.22 7.97
C SER A 34 20.91 0.38 8.72
N ASP A 35 19.62 0.52 8.41
CA ASP A 35 18.57 -0.20 9.13
C ASP A 35 18.67 -1.71 8.85
N GLN A 36 18.47 -2.53 9.87
CA GLN A 36 18.41 -3.97 9.68
C GLN A 36 17.19 -4.33 8.82
N LYS A 37 17.38 -5.26 7.89
CA LYS A 37 16.27 -5.79 7.10
C LYS A 37 15.38 -6.67 7.99
N GLN A 38 14.11 -6.31 8.09
CA GLN A 38 13.14 -7.01 8.93
C GLN A 38 12.08 -7.68 8.06
N LEU A 39 11.79 -8.94 8.36
CA LEU A 39 10.67 -9.64 7.74
C LEU A 39 9.36 -9.05 8.28
N TYR A 40 8.41 -8.78 7.39
CA TYR A 40 7.06 -8.38 7.77
C TYR A 40 6.49 -9.46 8.70
N GLN A 41 6.02 -9.04 9.87
CA GLN A 41 5.48 -9.97 10.87
C GLN A 41 4.02 -10.25 10.56
N GLY A 42 3.64 -11.53 10.54
CA GLY A 42 2.27 -11.96 10.26
C GLY A 42 1.87 -11.87 8.79
N THR A 43 0.58 -12.10 8.52
CA THR A 43 0.02 -12.04 7.16
C THR A 43 -0.58 -10.67 6.88
N LEU A 44 -0.27 -10.11 5.71
CA LEU A 44 -0.96 -8.93 5.20
C LEU A 44 -2.00 -9.36 4.17
N PHE A 45 -3.27 -9.02 4.39
CA PHE A 45 -4.36 -9.33 3.48
C PHE A 45 -4.76 -8.10 2.67
N LEU A 46 -5.06 -8.31 1.40
CA LEU A 46 -5.76 -7.34 0.56
C LEU A 46 -7.26 -7.65 0.59
N LEU A 47 -8.03 -6.63 0.95
CA LEU A 47 -9.45 -6.73 1.22
C LEU A 47 -10.25 -5.86 0.24
N LYS A 48 -11.44 -6.31 -0.13
CA LYS A 48 -12.41 -5.54 -0.92
C LYS A 48 -13.71 -5.40 -0.15
N ARG A 49 -14.20 -4.18 0.07
CA ARG A 49 -15.44 -3.90 0.81
C ARG A 49 -16.63 -4.04 -0.11
N LEU A 50 -17.62 -4.83 0.30
CA LEU A 50 -18.92 -4.89 -0.38
C LEU A 50 -19.86 -3.83 0.21
N LEU A 51 -20.00 -3.81 1.53
CA LEU A 51 -20.99 -3.00 2.23
C LEU A 51 -20.33 -2.07 3.26
N ASN A 52 -20.83 -0.84 3.38
CA ASN A 52 -20.41 0.08 4.44
C ASN A 52 -21.11 -0.24 5.79
N GLU A 53 -20.88 0.58 6.82
CA GLU A 53 -21.49 0.42 8.14
C GLU A 53 -23.03 0.47 8.13
N LYS A 54 -23.61 1.14 7.13
CA LYS A 54 -25.06 1.28 6.92
C LYS A 54 -25.64 0.19 6.03
N TRP A 55 -24.86 -0.86 5.72
CA TRP A 55 -25.27 -1.97 4.85
C TRP A 55 -25.63 -1.54 3.43
N LYS A 56 -25.02 -0.45 2.94
CA LYS A 56 -25.16 0.00 1.55
C LYS A 56 -23.93 -0.43 0.73
N PRO A 57 -24.10 -0.76 -0.57
CA PRO A 57 -22.97 -1.04 -1.47
C PRO A 57 -21.94 0.08 -1.42
N ALA A 58 -20.67 -0.26 -1.21
CA ALA A 58 -19.59 0.71 -1.10
C ALA A 58 -18.23 0.06 -1.40
N VAL A 59 -17.95 -0.13 -2.69
CA VAL A 59 -16.72 -0.77 -3.17
C VAL A 59 -15.48 0.07 -2.85
N GLU A 60 -14.62 -0.50 -2.02
CA GLU A 60 -13.31 0.06 -1.64
C GLU A 60 -12.33 -1.10 -1.48
N THR A 61 -11.04 -0.84 -1.63
CA THR A 61 -9.99 -1.82 -1.37
C THR A 61 -9.00 -1.29 -0.35
N THR A 62 -8.44 -2.18 0.45
CA THR A 62 -7.43 -1.81 1.46
C THR A 62 -6.52 -2.99 1.77
N ALA A 63 -5.39 -2.71 2.44
CA ALA A 63 -4.55 -3.73 3.04
C ALA A 63 -4.76 -3.74 4.55
N ALA A 64 -4.76 -4.91 5.17
CA ALA A 64 -4.87 -5.05 6.62
C ALA A 64 -4.04 -6.22 7.14
N HIS A 65 -3.32 -6.00 8.23
CA HIS A 65 -2.62 -7.06 8.95
C HIS A 65 -3.64 -8.04 9.56
N GLU A 66 -3.32 -9.32 9.60
CA GLU A 66 -4.21 -10.41 10.04
C GLU A 66 -4.81 -10.18 11.44
N THR A 67 -4.09 -9.53 12.35
CA THR A 67 -4.60 -9.22 13.70
C THR A 67 -5.79 -8.28 13.69
N MET A 68 -5.94 -7.45 12.65
CA MET A 68 -7.06 -6.54 12.44
C MET A 68 -8.22 -7.21 11.71
N VAL A 69 -8.00 -8.38 11.09
CA VAL A 69 -9.02 -9.10 10.33
C VAL A 69 -9.78 -10.04 11.27
N LYS A 70 -11.08 -9.83 11.39
CA LYS A 70 -11.96 -10.64 12.25
C LYS A 70 -13.05 -11.31 11.43
N PRO A 71 -13.33 -12.61 11.64
CA PRO A 71 -14.48 -13.27 11.03
C PRO A 71 -15.78 -12.50 11.33
N LEU A 72 -16.75 -12.55 10.43
CA LEU A 72 -18.08 -12.05 10.73
C LEU A 72 -18.70 -12.83 11.91
N THR A 73 -19.49 -12.13 12.70
CA THR A 73 -20.38 -12.79 13.67
C THR A 73 -21.47 -13.56 12.91
N LYS A 74 -22.09 -14.55 13.57
CA LYS A 74 -23.23 -15.29 12.97
C LYS A 74 -24.37 -14.36 12.54
N ALA A 75 -24.62 -13.31 13.31
CA ALA A 75 -25.65 -12.31 13.01
C ALA A 75 -25.31 -11.48 11.75
N ASP A 76 -24.08 -10.99 11.66
CA ASP A 76 -23.60 -10.26 10.49
C ASP A 76 -23.61 -11.14 9.24
N PHE A 77 -23.17 -12.39 9.36
CA PHE A 77 -23.15 -13.32 8.23
C PHE A 77 -24.56 -13.59 7.70
N LYS A 78 -25.54 -13.84 8.59
CA LYS A 78 -26.95 -14.02 8.19
C LYS A 78 -27.50 -12.76 7.50
N LYS A 79 -27.14 -11.57 7.99
CA LYS A 79 -27.57 -10.30 7.40
C LYS A 79 -26.94 -10.06 6.03
N LEU A 80 -25.68 -10.44 5.85
CA LEU A 80 -25.00 -10.42 4.55
C LEU A 80 -25.70 -11.36 3.55
N GLN A 81 -25.98 -12.60 3.95
CA GLN A 81 -26.67 -13.56 3.08
C GLN A 81 -28.03 -13.02 2.62
N LYS A 82 -28.80 -12.41 3.53
CA LYS A 82 -30.06 -11.75 3.17
C LYS A 82 -29.84 -10.61 2.17
N CYS A 83 -28.86 -9.74 2.41
CA CYS A 83 -28.55 -8.62 1.51
C CYS A 83 -28.15 -9.09 0.09
N LEU A 84 -27.45 -10.22 -0.02
CA LEU A 84 -27.07 -10.81 -1.30
C LEU A 84 -28.27 -11.47 -2.00
N ALA A 85 -29.17 -12.11 -1.25
CA ALA A 85 -30.38 -12.71 -1.80
C ALA A 85 -31.43 -11.67 -2.24
N ASP A 86 -31.46 -10.51 -1.59
CA ASP A 86 -32.38 -9.42 -1.93
C ASP A 86 -31.87 -8.56 -3.11
N ASN A 87 -30.64 -8.78 -3.58
CA ASN A 87 -30.03 -8.01 -4.68
C ASN A 87 -29.07 -8.86 -5.51
N ASP A 88 -29.56 -9.42 -6.60
CA ASP A 88 -28.82 -10.37 -7.42
C ASP A 88 -27.63 -9.75 -8.19
N THR A 89 -27.59 -8.42 -8.40
CA THR A 89 -26.52 -7.78 -9.19
C THR A 89 -25.34 -7.32 -8.35
N ILE A 90 -25.54 -7.09 -7.04
CA ILE A 90 -24.53 -6.48 -6.17
C ILE A 90 -23.22 -7.26 -6.15
N LEU A 91 -23.30 -8.61 -6.15
CA LEU A 91 -22.12 -9.46 -6.08
C LEU A 91 -21.37 -9.45 -7.42
N THR A 92 -22.09 -9.49 -8.53
CA THR A 92 -21.52 -9.39 -9.88
C THR A 92 -20.81 -8.05 -10.08
N GLU A 93 -21.43 -6.94 -9.68
CA GLU A 93 -20.82 -5.61 -9.74
C GLU A 93 -19.56 -5.55 -8.86
N PHE A 94 -19.65 -6.07 -7.65
CA PHE A 94 -18.53 -6.15 -6.71
C PHE A 94 -17.36 -6.99 -7.27
N ASP A 95 -17.64 -8.13 -7.88
CA ASP A 95 -16.62 -9.00 -8.47
C ASP A 95 -15.97 -8.37 -9.71
N SER A 96 -16.75 -7.64 -10.52
CA SER A 96 -16.24 -6.93 -11.70
C SER A 96 -15.38 -5.71 -11.34
N ALA A 97 -15.61 -5.11 -10.17
CA ALA A 97 -14.90 -3.92 -9.74
C ALA A 97 -13.46 -4.24 -9.35
N THR A 98 -12.53 -3.84 -10.21
CA THR A 98 -11.08 -3.93 -9.99
C THR A 98 -10.55 -2.63 -9.42
N ARG A 99 -9.91 -2.69 -8.25
CA ARG A 99 -9.19 -1.57 -7.65
C ARG A 99 -7.88 -2.09 -7.03
N PRO A 100 -6.71 -1.66 -7.55
CA PRO A 100 -5.44 -2.10 -6.99
C PRO A 100 -5.29 -1.58 -5.56
N VAL A 101 -4.59 -2.35 -4.72
CA VAL A 101 -4.16 -1.87 -3.40
C VAL A 101 -2.66 -1.61 -3.48
N ASP A 102 -2.27 -0.35 -3.52
CA ASP A 102 -0.87 0.01 -3.68
C ASP A 102 -0.16 0.13 -2.33
N ALA A 103 1.10 -0.31 -2.26
CA ALA A 103 1.98 -0.02 -1.14
C ALA A 103 2.80 1.24 -1.43
N MET A 104 2.96 2.12 -0.44
CA MET A 104 3.65 3.40 -0.59
C MET A 104 4.91 3.45 0.28
N LEU A 105 6.00 3.95 -0.30
CA LEU A 105 7.22 4.33 0.42
C LEU A 105 7.39 5.84 0.29
N ASN A 106 7.22 6.55 1.40
CA ASN A 106 7.35 8.00 1.46
C ASN A 106 8.70 8.38 2.08
N LEU A 107 9.56 9.03 1.30
CA LEU A 107 10.87 9.50 1.71
C LEU A 107 10.88 11.04 1.71
N GLY A 108 10.87 11.63 2.90
CA GLY A 108 10.82 13.08 3.10
C GLY A 108 12.18 13.74 3.08
N PHE A 109 12.26 14.98 2.58
CA PHE A 109 13.49 15.76 2.48
C PHE A 109 13.31 17.18 3.05
N ALA A 110 14.33 17.68 3.74
CA ALA A 110 14.45 19.09 4.16
C ALA A 110 15.31 19.85 3.15
N LEU A 111 14.71 20.56 2.20
CA LEU A 111 15.49 21.14 1.11
C LEU A 111 16.34 22.30 1.63
N PRO A 112 17.60 22.47 1.16
CA PRO A 112 18.45 23.58 1.59
C PRO A 112 17.80 24.94 1.34
N ARG A 113 17.10 25.09 0.21
CA ARG A 113 16.17 26.18 -0.06
C ARG A 113 14.91 25.64 -0.70
N ARG A 114 13.75 26.22 -0.36
CA ARG A 114 12.46 25.86 -1.00
C ARG A 114 12.46 26.07 -2.52
N SER A 115 13.27 27.01 -3.01
CA SER A 115 13.50 27.24 -4.44
C SER A 115 14.12 26.03 -5.15
N ASP A 116 14.81 25.16 -4.42
CA ASP A 116 15.57 24.05 -4.99
C ASP A 116 14.66 22.87 -5.35
N TYR A 117 13.35 22.96 -5.08
CA TYR A 117 12.39 21.90 -5.41
C TYR A 117 12.41 21.52 -6.90
N ALA A 118 12.57 22.48 -7.81
CA ALA A 118 12.66 22.20 -9.23
C ALA A 118 13.93 21.39 -9.59
N LEU A 119 15.06 21.73 -8.95
CA LEU A 119 16.32 21.00 -9.11
C LEU A 119 16.21 19.59 -8.52
N PHE A 120 15.67 19.47 -7.31
CA PHE A 120 15.36 18.22 -6.62
C PHE A 120 14.51 17.29 -7.48
N LYS A 121 13.40 17.81 -8.01
CA LYS A 121 12.49 17.04 -8.86
C LYS A 121 13.22 16.54 -10.11
N ARG A 122 13.91 17.42 -10.83
CA ARG A 122 14.65 17.08 -12.05
C ARG A 122 15.71 16.01 -11.80
N GLU A 123 16.47 16.14 -10.72
CA GLU A 123 17.52 15.18 -10.36
C GLU A 123 16.94 13.78 -10.14
N PHE A 124 15.87 13.67 -9.33
CA PHE A 124 15.28 12.38 -9.03
C PHE A 124 14.41 11.81 -10.16
N GLU A 125 13.78 12.63 -11.00
CA GLU A 125 13.13 12.15 -12.24
C GLU A 125 14.14 11.47 -13.15
N ALA A 126 15.30 12.10 -13.37
CA ALA A 126 16.38 11.54 -14.18
C ALA A 126 16.99 10.29 -13.53
N ALA A 127 17.20 10.30 -12.21
CA ALA A 127 17.83 9.19 -11.51
C ALA A 127 16.94 7.94 -11.41
N PHE A 128 15.62 8.08 -11.53
CA PHE A 128 14.65 6.99 -11.31
C PHE A 128 13.88 6.52 -12.55
N SER A 129 14.07 7.12 -13.73
CA SER A 129 13.38 6.68 -14.96
C SER A 129 13.59 5.18 -15.24
N ASP A 130 14.85 4.75 -15.30
CA ASP A 130 15.21 3.38 -15.68
C ASP A 130 15.09 2.37 -14.52
N PRO A 131 15.51 2.71 -13.28
CA PRO A 131 15.33 1.80 -12.15
C PRO A 131 13.86 1.41 -11.91
N LEU A 132 12.92 2.36 -12.06
CA LEU A 132 11.51 2.09 -11.80
C LEU A 132 10.83 1.31 -12.92
N ALA A 133 11.27 1.48 -14.18
CA ALA A 133 10.78 0.68 -15.30
C ALA A 133 11.01 -0.82 -15.06
N ASN A 134 12.18 -1.17 -14.53
CA ASN A 134 12.56 -2.56 -14.21
C ASN A 134 12.04 -3.05 -12.86
N GLY A 135 11.58 -2.10 -12.02
CA GLY A 135 11.15 -2.31 -10.65
C GLY A 135 12.33 -2.14 -9.68
N ALA A 136 12.16 -1.25 -8.72
CA ALA A 136 13.16 -0.94 -7.71
C ALA A 136 12.74 -1.46 -6.33
N THR A 137 13.70 -1.90 -5.51
CA THR A 137 13.49 -2.14 -4.07
C THR A 137 13.77 -0.87 -3.28
N SER A 138 13.30 -0.80 -2.04
CA SER A 138 13.66 0.27 -1.09
C SER A 138 15.17 0.45 -0.99
N ASP A 139 15.93 -0.64 -0.93
CA ASP A 139 17.39 -0.62 -0.88
C ASP A 139 18.03 0.01 -2.13
N SER A 140 17.56 -0.35 -3.33
CA SER A 140 18.07 0.27 -4.55
C SER A 140 17.71 1.74 -4.64
N ILE A 141 16.51 2.12 -4.18
CA ILE A 141 16.07 3.51 -4.10
C ILE A 141 16.99 4.31 -3.18
N LEU A 142 17.23 3.81 -1.97
CA LEU A 142 18.10 4.47 -1.01
C LEU A 142 19.55 4.56 -1.51
N LYS A 143 20.04 3.58 -2.27
CA LYS A 143 21.38 3.65 -2.91
C LYS A 143 21.47 4.74 -3.98
N VAL A 144 20.40 4.98 -4.73
CA VAL A 144 20.33 6.09 -5.68
C VAL A 144 20.31 7.42 -4.93
N ILE A 145 19.48 7.54 -3.89
CA ILE A 145 19.42 8.75 -3.07
C ILE A 145 20.75 9.04 -2.38
N ALA A 146 21.45 8.04 -1.85
CA ALA A 146 22.75 8.21 -1.19
C ALA A 146 23.85 8.78 -2.11
N LYS A 147 23.67 8.70 -3.43
CA LYS A 147 24.58 9.28 -4.44
C LYS A 147 24.12 10.63 -4.97
N SER A 148 22.94 11.10 -4.54
CA SER A 148 22.34 12.37 -4.98
C SER A 148 22.96 13.56 -4.26
N ASN A 149 22.82 14.75 -4.83
CA ASN A 149 23.16 16.01 -4.16
C ASN A 149 22.26 16.27 -2.95
N PHE A 150 21.14 15.55 -2.85
CA PHE A 150 20.16 15.70 -1.78
C PHE A 150 20.28 14.65 -0.66
N ALA A 151 21.31 13.80 -0.68
CA ALA A 151 21.47 12.67 0.22
C ALA A 151 21.42 13.07 1.71
N SER A 152 22.12 14.15 2.08
CA SER A 152 22.20 14.66 3.45
C SER A 152 20.89 15.26 3.98
N TYR A 153 19.90 15.49 3.11
CA TYR A 153 18.61 16.07 3.48
C TYR A 153 17.51 15.03 3.68
N LEU A 154 17.78 13.75 3.37
CA LEU A 154 16.81 12.66 3.53
C LEU A 154 16.48 12.43 5.01
N GLY A 155 15.20 12.50 5.35
CA GLY A 155 14.69 12.24 6.70
C GLY A 155 14.81 13.41 7.66
N GLU A 156 15.49 14.48 7.27
CA GLU A 156 15.66 15.70 8.04
C GLU A 156 14.36 16.51 8.18
N ARG A 157 14.36 17.47 9.11
CA ARG A 157 13.21 18.34 9.42
C ARG A 157 13.59 19.83 9.33
N PRO A 158 12.65 20.72 8.99
CA PRO A 158 11.29 20.44 8.52
C PRO A 158 11.29 19.80 7.12
N ARG A 159 10.22 19.06 6.78
CA ARG A 159 10.11 18.43 5.44
C ARG A 159 9.47 19.40 4.46
N ASP A 160 10.17 19.76 3.39
CA ASP A 160 9.66 20.59 2.30
C ASP A 160 9.21 19.78 1.09
N ALA A 161 9.74 18.56 0.95
CA ALA A 161 9.45 17.67 -0.17
C ALA A 161 9.33 16.21 0.25
N THR A 162 8.65 15.39 -0.56
CA THR A 162 8.61 13.94 -0.41
C THR A 162 8.67 13.25 -1.77
N LEU A 163 9.57 12.26 -1.88
CA LEU A 163 9.53 11.25 -2.92
C LEU A 163 8.59 10.13 -2.45
N GLN A 164 7.47 9.96 -3.15
CA GLN A 164 6.54 8.86 -2.91
C GLN A 164 6.72 7.80 -3.98
N PHE A 165 7.25 6.65 -3.58
CA PHE A 165 7.38 5.49 -4.43
C PHE A 165 6.17 4.57 -4.26
N VAL A 166 5.65 4.05 -5.37
CA VAL A 166 4.46 3.20 -5.37
C VAL A 166 4.80 1.80 -5.87
N SER A 167 4.55 0.80 -5.02
CA SER A 167 4.51 -0.61 -5.40
C SER A 167 3.07 -0.96 -5.73
N LYS A 168 2.82 -1.21 -7.02
CA LYS A 168 1.47 -1.45 -7.52
C LYS A 168 0.95 -2.79 -7.03
N ASP A 169 -0.29 -2.79 -6.55
CA ASP A 169 -0.97 -4.01 -6.09
C ASP A 169 -0.08 -4.90 -5.19
N TYR A 170 0.67 -4.30 -4.26
CA TYR A 170 1.64 -4.99 -3.40
C TYR A 170 2.55 -5.98 -4.18
N GLU A 171 3.14 -5.56 -5.31
CA GLU A 171 4.06 -6.40 -6.07
C GLU A 171 5.27 -6.78 -5.19
N VAL A 172 5.51 -8.09 -5.05
CA VAL A 172 6.63 -8.66 -4.30
C VAL A 172 7.50 -9.50 -5.25
N ARG A 173 8.82 -9.26 -5.23
CA ARG A 173 9.81 -10.08 -5.95
C ARG A 173 10.99 -10.38 -5.03
N ARG A 174 11.34 -11.67 -4.93
CA ARG A 174 12.39 -12.16 -4.01
C ARG A 174 12.23 -11.60 -2.59
N ARG A 175 10.98 -11.61 -2.08
CA ARG A 175 10.57 -11.06 -0.77
C ARG A 175 10.75 -9.55 -0.59
N ASN A 176 10.88 -8.76 -1.66
CA ASN A 176 10.91 -7.29 -1.54
C ASN A 176 9.70 -6.69 -2.26
N LEU A 177 9.14 -5.63 -1.69
CA LEU A 177 8.21 -4.77 -2.41
C LEU A 177 8.93 -4.12 -3.61
N ILE A 178 8.24 -4.09 -4.75
CA ILE A 178 8.77 -3.58 -6.00
C ILE A 178 8.05 -2.29 -6.39
N TYR A 179 8.79 -1.20 -6.33
CA TYR A 179 8.31 0.12 -6.68
C TYR A 179 8.52 0.40 -8.16
N ARG A 180 7.47 0.93 -8.81
CA ARG A 180 7.46 1.21 -10.26
C ARG A 180 7.04 2.61 -10.63
N GLN A 181 6.60 3.40 -9.66
CA GLN A 181 6.22 4.79 -9.90
C GLN A 181 6.82 5.67 -8.83
N LEU A 182 7.13 6.89 -9.23
CA LEU A 182 7.56 7.98 -8.37
C LEU A 182 6.58 9.14 -8.53
N LYS A 183 6.15 9.68 -7.40
CA LYS A 183 5.38 10.92 -7.29
C LYS A 183 6.13 11.89 -6.41
N PHE A 184 6.00 13.18 -6.71
CA PHE A 184 6.62 14.25 -5.94
C PHE A 184 5.55 15.03 -5.20
N HIS A 185 5.77 15.23 -3.91
CA HIS A 185 4.91 16.07 -3.08
C HIS A 185 5.73 17.24 -2.54
N LYS A 186 5.14 18.43 -2.55
CA LYS A 186 5.71 19.66 -1.99
C LYS A 186 4.82 20.13 -0.84
N PHE A 187 5.42 20.60 0.25
CA PHE A 187 4.73 21.17 1.40
C PHE A 187 4.93 22.68 1.51
#